data_AF-A0A7G9FF56-F1
#
_entry.id   AF-A0A7G9FF56-F1
#
_cell.length_a   1.000
_cell.length_b   1.000
_cell.length_c   1.000
_cell.angle_alpha   90.00
_cell.angle_beta   90.00
_cell.angle_gamma   90.00
#
_symmetry.space_group_name_H-M   'P 1'
#
loop_
_entity.id
_entity.type
_entity.pdbx_description
1 polymer ?
#
loop_
_entity_poly.entity_id
_entity_poly.type
_entity_poly.pdbx_seq_one_letter_code
_entity_poly.pdbx_strand_id
1 'polypeptide(L)'
;MTVQRDSHVESVDPKFLYVDRGTQWSEIKNKIRVHYKDGYEFDAWRLDDIWGDRLSDGYRFQINTTVFVSSKEKAKALYKVQHFQQNLSADGYELKDTESLYGIIGEQTKAQVKTYEGFTEKPFTQQTIKNDGSVVVKIEYDRKEITLTFDLKGGTTETPLEEGTKLKGRFGTSFSIKNPTQEDMIFEKWESAVPASFPSSDAVYTAKFRAPRLTIKGDERIENKSDNFIEAGKGKKWKDIKTEAAKKAVLKFSWNTGDYGIHEWHLDDENGRLLTDNDSFAQDTTVYAVTNYTNFTWSGTKITGVSGSKPKGKIIIPDGCTEIGAFTFGWSYLTQVSLPASLTSIGESAFGNCSSLQQVNFSENLTAIGKSAFEGCSSLQQVNFPKNLTAIGIRAFQNCSNLKQVDLSTCTALTKIGERTFSMCSKLEKVVFPKNLTVIEKEAFFFCTNLTQAVLVGCTALSEIGVNAFNSCQNLTYVTMPKNLSIIGHNAFSGCSGVSVFDFYICTAITAIGHDAFSSCDSAEFKVKYMTTVKDKLIAAGVAAGKIVEIY
;
A
#
# COMPACT_ATOMS: atom_id res chain seq x y z
N MET A 1 66.21 -85.71 -13.86
CA MET A 1 64.82 -85.22 -13.81
C MET A 1 64.79 -83.75 -14.20
N THR A 2 63.81 -83.34 -15.00
CA THR A 2 63.59 -81.92 -15.35
C THR A 2 62.34 -81.41 -14.65
N VAL A 3 62.40 -80.21 -14.08
CA VAL A 3 61.25 -79.56 -13.43
C VAL A 3 60.70 -78.49 -14.38
N GLN A 4 59.45 -78.68 -14.78
CA GLN A 4 58.68 -77.69 -15.52
C GLN A 4 57.56 -77.13 -14.64
N ARG A 5 56.90 -76.09 -15.14
CA ARG A 5 55.98 -75.26 -14.36
C ARG A 5 54.85 -74.77 -15.25
N ASP A 6 53.70 -74.49 -14.65
CA ASP A 6 52.63 -73.80 -15.35
C ASP A 6 52.90 -72.29 -15.53
N SER A 7 51.94 -71.58 -16.13
CA SER A 7 52.03 -70.15 -16.42
C SER A 7 51.94 -69.23 -15.20
N HIS A 8 51.51 -69.71 -14.04
CA HIS A 8 51.34 -68.92 -12.81
C HIS A 8 52.44 -69.15 -11.77
N VAL A 9 53.41 -70.00 -12.09
CA VAL A 9 54.64 -70.16 -11.33
C VAL A 9 55.75 -69.29 -11.95
N GLU A 10 56.27 -68.34 -11.18
CA GLU A 10 57.32 -67.41 -11.61
C GLU A 10 58.68 -68.08 -11.77
N SER A 11 59.05 -68.93 -10.82
CA SER A 11 60.32 -69.65 -10.82
C SER A 11 60.27 -70.97 -10.05
N VAL A 12 61.10 -71.91 -10.51
CA VAL A 12 61.39 -73.17 -9.83
C VAL A 12 62.90 -73.33 -9.80
N ASP A 13 63.44 -73.70 -8.63
CA ASP A 13 64.88 -73.84 -8.43
C ASP A 13 65.19 -75.09 -7.58
N PRO A 14 66.00 -76.05 -8.08
CA PRO A 14 66.64 -76.07 -9.40
C PRO A 14 65.73 -76.65 -10.50
N LYS A 15 65.92 -76.19 -11.75
CA LYS A 15 65.19 -76.68 -12.94
C LYS A 15 65.60 -78.10 -13.34
N PHE A 16 66.77 -78.55 -12.92
CA PHE A 16 67.32 -79.87 -13.21
C PHE A 16 67.88 -80.47 -11.94
N LEU A 17 67.53 -81.74 -11.69
CA LEU A 17 68.11 -82.52 -10.60
C LEU A 17 68.58 -83.86 -11.14
N TYR A 18 69.78 -84.27 -10.74
CA TYR A 18 70.25 -85.64 -10.87
C TYR A 18 69.57 -86.48 -9.79
N VAL A 19 68.86 -87.53 -10.22
CA VAL A 19 68.09 -88.42 -9.37
C VAL A 19 68.44 -89.84 -9.75
N ASP A 20 68.89 -90.64 -8.79
CA ASP A 20 69.28 -92.03 -9.03
C ASP A 20 68.05 -92.88 -9.36
N ARG A 21 68.28 -93.93 -10.16
CA ARG A 21 67.22 -94.86 -10.54
C ARG A 21 66.67 -95.54 -9.28
N GLY A 22 65.36 -95.47 -9.09
CA GLY A 22 64.64 -96.05 -7.96
C GLY A 22 64.36 -95.10 -6.80
N THR A 23 64.93 -93.89 -6.78
CA THR A 23 64.65 -92.87 -5.74
C THR A 23 63.17 -92.48 -5.73
N GLN A 24 62.59 -92.24 -4.55
CA GLN A 24 61.19 -91.84 -4.40
C GLN A 24 60.99 -90.32 -4.55
N TRP A 25 59.80 -89.93 -4.99
CA TRP A 25 59.41 -88.52 -5.11
C TRP A 25 59.44 -87.78 -3.77
N SER A 26 59.00 -88.42 -2.70
CA SER A 26 59.03 -87.89 -1.32
C SER A 26 60.42 -87.43 -0.86
N GLU A 27 61.48 -88.10 -1.32
CA GLU A 27 62.89 -87.81 -0.97
C GLU A 27 63.45 -86.58 -1.71
N ILE A 28 62.79 -86.16 -2.80
CA ILE A 28 63.28 -85.14 -3.73
C ILE A 28 62.43 -83.88 -3.70
N LYS A 29 61.11 -83.98 -3.52
CA LYS A 29 60.16 -82.85 -3.68
C LYS A 29 60.50 -81.60 -2.85
N ASN A 30 61.02 -81.77 -1.64
CA ASN A 30 61.37 -80.66 -0.73
C ASN A 30 62.69 -79.96 -1.13
N LYS A 31 63.46 -80.51 -2.07
CA LYS A 31 64.68 -79.90 -2.61
C LYS A 31 64.38 -78.85 -3.69
N ILE A 32 63.12 -78.72 -4.12
CA ILE A 32 62.70 -77.79 -5.16
C ILE A 32 61.94 -76.64 -4.50
N ARG A 33 62.44 -75.41 -4.68
CA ARG A 33 61.74 -74.19 -4.27
C ARG A 33 60.88 -73.69 -5.41
N VAL A 34 59.64 -73.33 -5.10
CA VAL A 34 58.68 -72.81 -6.07
C VAL A 34 58.24 -71.42 -5.65
N HIS A 35 58.39 -70.45 -6.56
CA HIS A 35 57.91 -69.09 -6.39
C HIS A 35 56.71 -68.88 -7.31
N TYR A 36 55.57 -68.53 -6.73
CA TYR A 36 54.30 -68.33 -7.43
C TYR A 36 54.09 -66.84 -7.74
N LYS A 37 53.36 -66.56 -8.82
CA LYS A 37 52.82 -65.22 -9.06
C LYS A 37 51.84 -64.86 -7.95
N ASP A 38 51.70 -63.57 -7.68
CA ASP A 38 50.73 -63.06 -6.70
C ASP A 38 49.32 -63.64 -6.93
N GLY A 39 48.70 -64.12 -5.85
CA GLY A 39 47.37 -64.73 -5.88
C GLY A 39 47.34 -66.24 -6.17
N TYR A 40 48.49 -66.89 -6.39
CA TYR A 40 48.58 -68.34 -6.63
C TYR A 40 49.39 -69.06 -5.56
N GLU A 41 49.11 -70.34 -5.37
CA GLU A 41 49.83 -71.24 -4.45
C GLU A 41 49.97 -72.65 -5.05
N PHE A 42 50.71 -73.51 -4.35
CA PHE A 42 50.92 -74.89 -4.76
C PHE A 42 49.60 -75.69 -4.86
N ASP A 43 49.35 -76.34 -5.99
CA ASP A 43 48.29 -77.35 -6.13
C ASP A 43 48.87 -78.78 -6.05
N ALA A 44 49.76 -79.12 -6.97
CA ALA A 44 50.30 -80.46 -7.10
C ALA A 44 51.59 -80.51 -7.90
N TRP A 45 52.31 -81.60 -7.73
CA TRP A 45 53.31 -82.08 -8.68
C TRP A 45 52.67 -83.10 -9.62
N ARG A 46 52.97 -83.04 -10.92
CA ARG A 46 52.34 -83.85 -11.98
C ARG A 46 53.36 -84.44 -12.96
N LEU A 47 53.04 -85.58 -13.55
CA LEU A 47 53.88 -86.23 -14.57
C LEU A 47 53.57 -85.66 -15.95
N ASP A 48 54.60 -85.56 -16.78
CA ASP A 48 54.58 -85.28 -18.23
C ASP A 48 54.07 -83.89 -18.66
N ASP A 49 52.99 -83.38 -18.08
CA ASP A 49 52.44 -82.04 -18.30
C ASP A 49 51.56 -81.55 -17.13
N ILE A 50 50.90 -80.39 -17.29
CA ILE A 50 50.04 -79.76 -16.28
C ILE A 50 48.70 -80.47 -16.05
N TRP A 51 48.29 -81.39 -16.94
CA TRP A 51 47.07 -82.19 -16.85
C TRP A 51 47.33 -83.65 -16.45
N GLY A 52 48.59 -84.07 -16.47
CA GLY A 52 49.00 -85.42 -16.10
C GLY A 52 48.75 -85.78 -14.64
N ASP A 53 48.99 -87.06 -14.35
CA ASP A 53 48.70 -87.67 -13.05
C ASP A 53 49.48 -86.98 -11.92
N ARG A 54 48.79 -86.74 -10.80
CA ARG A 54 49.42 -86.20 -9.58
C ARG A 54 50.49 -87.18 -9.11
N LEU A 55 51.74 -86.72 -8.94
CA LEU A 55 52.79 -87.53 -8.34
C LEU A 55 52.44 -87.84 -6.90
N SER A 56 52.27 -89.12 -6.62
CA SER A 56 52.23 -89.61 -5.25
C SER A 56 53.65 -89.66 -4.67
N ASP A 57 53.75 -89.57 -3.35
CA ASP A 57 55.02 -89.64 -2.63
C ASP A 57 55.79 -90.95 -2.87
N GLY A 58 55.09 -92.03 -3.23
CA GLY A 58 55.67 -93.33 -3.53
C GLY A 58 56.20 -93.49 -4.98
N TYR A 59 56.01 -92.50 -5.86
CA TYR A 59 56.50 -92.56 -7.24
C TYR A 59 58.02 -92.76 -7.28
N ARG A 60 58.51 -93.72 -8.06
CA ARG A 60 59.94 -94.05 -8.20
C ARG A 60 60.45 -93.74 -9.60
N PHE A 61 61.52 -92.95 -9.70
CA PHE A 61 62.11 -92.58 -10.99
C PHE A 61 62.83 -93.78 -11.62
N GLN A 62 62.33 -94.26 -12.76
CA GLN A 62 62.97 -95.36 -13.50
C GLN A 62 63.75 -94.89 -14.74
N ILE A 63 63.32 -93.75 -15.29
CA ILE A 63 63.86 -93.13 -16.50
C ILE A 63 63.92 -91.61 -16.32
N ASN A 64 64.54 -90.92 -17.27
CA ASN A 64 64.47 -89.46 -17.35
C ASN A 64 63.00 -89.02 -17.41
N THR A 65 62.55 -88.35 -16.34
CA THR A 65 61.16 -87.93 -16.15
C THR A 65 61.11 -86.41 -16.08
N THR A 66 60.08 -85.82 -16.68
CA THR A 66 59.73 -84.42 -16.50
C THR A 66 58.61 -84.33 -15.49
N VAL A 67 58.81 -83.51 -14.45
CA VAL A 67 57.81 -83.26 -13.40
C VAL A 67 57.35 -81.81 -13.51
N PHE A 68 56.04 -81.60 -13.46
CA PHE A 68 55.42 -80.29 -13.54
C PHE A 68 54.91 -79.85 -12.17
N VAL A 69 55.22 -78.63 -11.75
CA VAL A 69 54.43 -77.98 -10.70
C VAL A 69 53.20 -77.33 -11.33
N SER A 70 52.05 -77.69 -10.77
CA SER A 70 50.78 -77.02 -11.00
C SER A 70 50.45 -76.13 -9.80
N SER A 71 49.89 -74.97 -10.10
CA SER A 71 49.41 -73.99 -9.16
C SER A 71 47.87 -73.98 -9.15
N LYS A 72 47.32 -73.46 -8.06
CA LYS A 72 45.91 -73.09 -7.96
C LYS A 72 45.81 -71.66 -7.47
N GLU A 73 44.71 -70.99 -7.79
CA GLU A 73 44.42 -69.71 -7.15
C GLU A 73 44.31 -69.89 -5.63
N LYS A 74 44.92 -68.98 -4.88
CA LYS A 74 44.72 -68.91 -3.43
C LYS A 74 43.22 -68.74 -3.16
N ALA A 75 42.73 -69.45 -2.16
CA ALA A 75 41.33 -69.39 -1.80
C ALA A 75 40.94 -67.96 -1.39
N LYS A 76 39.88 -67.45 -2.03
CA LYS A 76 39.33 -66.13 -1.79
C LYS A 76 38.05 -66.28 -0.98
N ALA A 77 37.82 -65.36 -0.06
CA ALA A 77 36.55 -65.23 0.64
C ALA A 77 36.00 -63.82 0.49
N LEU A 78 34.67 -63.72 0.54
CA LEU A 78 33.97 -62.46 0.59
C LEU A 78 34.13 -61.84 1.99
N TYR A 79 34.33 -60.54 2.07
CA TYR A 79 34.17 -59.76 3.29
C TYR A 79 33.37 -58.50 2.99
N LYS A 80 32.79 -57.89 4.03
CA LYS A 80 31.99 -56.66 3.89
C LYS A 80 32.73 -55.46 4.46
N VAL A 81 32.54 -54.31 3.84
CA VAL A 81 32.93 -53.01 4.39
C VAL A 81 31.66 -52.21 4.61
N GLN A 82 31.41 -51.78 5.84
CA GLN A 82 30.21 -51.06 6.22
C GLN A 82 30.58 -49.64 6.65
N HIS A 83 29.93 -48.65 6.03
CA HIS A 83 30.13 -47.24 6.32
C HIS A 83 28.97 -46.73 7.18
N PHE A 84 29.28 -46.16 8.34
CA PHE A 84 28.30 -45.69 9.31
C PHE A 84 28.44 -44.18 9.54
N GLN A 85 27.36 -43.43 9.40
CA GLN A 85 27.33 -41.99 9.61
C GLN A 85 26.70 -41.66 10.96
N GLN A 86 27.30 -40.73 11.70
CA GLN A 86 26.75 -40.31 12.99
C GLN A 86 25.34 -39.72 12.82
N ASN A 87 24.41 -40.17 13.64
CA ASN A 87 23.04 -39.65 13.65
C ASN A 87 22.98 -38.19 14.15
N LEU A 88 21.82 -37.55 14.03
CA LEU A 88 21.66 -36.13 14.43
C LEU A 88 21.75 -35.93 15.95
N SER A 89 21.27 -36.90 16.75
CA SER A 89 21.32 -36.90 18.21
C SER A 89 22.73 -37.12 18.78
N ALA A 90 23.68 -37.53 17.95
CA ALA A 90 25.06 -37.86 18.31
C ALA A 90 25.19 -38.97 19.38
N ASP A 91 24.16 -39.79 19.56
CA ASP A 91 24.14 -40.95 20.46
C ASP A 91 24.42 -42.27 19.73
N GLY A 92 24.60 -42.25 18.40
CA GLY A 92 24.91 -43.44 17.63
C GLY A 92 25.29 -43.17 16.18
N TYR A 93 25.44 -44.26 15.42
CA TYR A 93 25.71 -44.21 13.98
C TYR A 93 24.74 -45.09 13.21
N GLU A 94 24.37 -44.64 12.02
CA GLU A 94 23.46 -45.32 11.10
C GLU A 94 24.22 -45.86 9.90
N LEU A 95 23.88 -47.09 9.49
CA LEU A 95 24.49 -47.72 8.32
C LEU A 95 24.10 -46.94 7.07
N LYS A 96 25.10 -46.35 6.40
CA LYS A 96 24.91 -45.57 5.18
C LYS A 96 25.12 -46.40 3.92
N ASP A 97 26.14 -47.26 3.93
CA ASP A 97 26.53 -48.03 2.74
C ASP A 97 27.21 -49.34 3.15
N THR A 98 27.12 -50.37 2.29
CA THR A 98 27.79 -51.66 2.47
C THR A 98 28.40 -52.12 1.15
N GLU A 99 29.71 -52.35 1.17
CA GLU A 99 30.47 -52.92 0.06
C GLU A 99 30.74 -54.40 0.32
N SER A 100 30.77 -55.19 -0.75
CA SER A 100 31.16 -56.60 -0.69
C SER A 100 32.41 -56.79 -1.55
N LEU A 101 33.51 -57.18 -0.93
CA LEU A 101 34.83 -57.31 -1.56
C LEU A 101 35.34 -58.74 -1.42
N TYR A 102 36.17 -59.16 -2.38
CA TYR A 102 36.89 -60.43 -2.29
C TYR A 102 38.34 -60.18 -1.89
N GLY A 103 38.89 -61.04 -1.05
CA GLY A 103 40.32 -61.06 -0.76
C GLY A 103 40.82 -62.45 -0.38
N ILE A 104 42.13 -62.59 -0.33
CA ILE A 104 42.81 -63.86 -0.05
C ILE A 104 42.64 -64.21 1.42
N ILE A 105 42.24 -65.44 1.71
CA ILE A 105 42.05 -65.92 3.09
C ILE A 105 43.38 -65.87 3.84
N GLY A 106 43.36 -65.33 5.07
CA GLY A 106 44.55 -65.15 5.91
C GLY A 106 45.28 -63.82 5.74
N GLU A 107 45.00 -63.04 4.69
CA GLU A 107 45.55 -61.68 4.51
C GLU A 107 44.67 -60.62 5.20
N GLN A 108 45.19 -59.39 5.32
CA GLN A 108 44.42 -58.24 5.80
C GLN A 108 43.43 -57.74 4.75
N THR A 109 42.28 -57.25 5.19
CA THR A 109 41.32 -56.54 4.34
C THR A 109 41.97 -55.29 3.73
N LYS A 110 41.41 -54.83 2.61
CA LYS A 110 41.84 -53.61 1.90
C LYS A 110 40.72 -52.56 1.86
N ALA A 111 39.97 -52.45 2.96
CA ALA A 111 38.87 -51.50 3.07
C ALA A 111 39.39 -50.06 2.93
N GLN A 112 38.66 -49.21 2.22
CA GLN A 112 39.01 -47.82 1.95
C GLN A 112 37.95 -46.87 2.51
N VAL A 113 38.37 -45.68 2.91
CA VAL A 113 37.42 -44.64 3.31
C VAL A 113 36.76 -44.03 2.06
N LYS A 114 35.46 -43.76 2.17
CA LYS A 114 34.70 -42.89 1.26
C LYS A 114 34.65 -41.45 1.78
N THR A 115 34.43 -40.52 0.86
CA THR A 115 34.15 -39.11 1.19
C THR A 115 32.65 -38.90 1.31
N TYR A 116 32.20 -38.38 2.46
CA TYR A 116 30.83 -37.96 2.68
C TYR A 116 30.79 -36.48 3.05
N GLU A 117 30.01 -35.70 2.31
CA GLU A 117 29.83 -34.27 2.59
C GLU A 117 29.25 -34.06 4.00
N GLY A 118 29.86 -33.16 4.77
CA GLY A 118 29.44 -32.87 6.15
C GLY A 118 29.85 -33.91 7.19
N PHE A 119 30.71 -34.88 6.83
CA PHE A 119 31.26 -35.86 7.76
C PHE A 119 32.79 -35.96 7.68
N THR A 120 33.41 -36.46 8.74
CA THR A 120 34.84 -36.72 8.87
C THR A 120 35.04 -38.18 9.31
N GLU A 121 35.92 -38.93 8.65
CA GLU A 121 36.19 -40.32 8.97
C GLU A 121 36.87 -40.50 10.34
N LYS A 122 36.51 -41.58 11.03
CA LYS A 122 37.23 -42.04 12.22
C LYS A 122 38.33 -43.04 11.84
N PRO A 123 39.40 -43.13 12.64
CA PRO A 123 40.37 -44.21 12.51
C PRO A 123 39.70 -45.59 12.61
N PHE A 124 40.10 -46.51 11.74
CA PHE A 124 39.64 -47.90 11.76
C PHE A 124 40.81 -48.84 11.51
N THR A 125 40.63 -50.12 11.85
CA THR A 125 41.64 -51.16 11.64
C THR A 125 41.18 -52.16 10.58
N GLN A 126 42.10 -52.60 9.73
CA GLN A 126 41.86 -53.73 8.84
C GLN A 126 41.70 -55.03 9.66
N GLN A 127 41.04 -56.03 9.08
CA GLN A 127 40.82 -57.34 9.71
C GLN A 127 41.40 -58.47 8.85
N THR A 128 41.68 -59.62 9.47
CA THR A 128 42.12 -60.81 8.73
C THR A 128 40.95 -61.53 8.08
N ILE A 129 41.06 -61.83 6.79
CA ILE A 129 40.01 -62.47 5.98
C ILE A 129 39.85 -63.95 6.37
N LYS A 130 38.61 -64.36 6.65
CA LYS A 130 38.24 -65.73 7.06
C LYS A 130 37.45 -66.45 5.96
N ASN A 131 37.58 -67.78 5.93
CA ASN A 131 36.90 -68.64 4.93
C ASN A 131 35.37 -68.67 5.05
N ASP A 132 34.82 -68.32 6.22
CA ASP A 132 33.37 -68.36 6.49
C ASP A 132 32.61 -67.11 5.98
N GLY A 133 33.32 -66.14 5.39
CA GLY A 133 32.73 -64.90 4.90
C GLY A 133 32.18 -63.97 6.00
N SER A 134 32.49 -64.21 7.27
CA SER A 134 31.94 -63.48 8.42
C SER A 134 32.58 -62.11 8.67
N VAL A 135 33.66 -61.79 7.97
CA VAL A 135 34.46 -60.59 8.24
C VAL A 135 33.73 -59.33 7.79
N VAL A 136 33.59 -58.39 8.71
CA VAL A 136 32.99 -57.07 8.47
C VAL A 136 33.92 -55.99 9.01
N VAL A 137 34.45 -55.15 8.12
CA VAL A 137 35.17 -53.93 8.50
C VAL A 137 34.16 -52.80 8.64
N LYS A 138 34.14 -52.17 9.81
CA LYS A 138 33.26 -51.02 10.08
C LYS A 138 34.08 -49.73 10.01
N ILE A 139 33.59 -48.77 9.23
CA ILE A 139 34.17 -47.43 9.12
C ILE A 139 33.10 -46.44 9.57
N GLU A 140 33.40 -45.68 10.61
CA GLU A 140 32.51 -44.68 11.19
C GLU A 140 32.91 -43.27 10.75
N TYR A 141 31.91 -42.40 10.59
CA TYR A 141 32.09 -41.02 10.17
C TYR A 141 31.38 -40.08 11.13
N ASP A 142 32.15 -39.21 11.77
CA ASP A 142 31.64 -38.16 12.67
C ASP A 142 31.02 -37.03 11.87
N ARG A 143 29.85 -36.57 12.33
CA ARG A 143 29.16 -35.45 11.72
C ARG A 143 29.87 -34.16 12.10
N LYS A 144 30.25 -33.35 11.10
CA LYS A 144 30.97 -32.10 11.33
C LYS A 144 30.15 -31.15 12.19
N GLU A 145 30.81 -30.51 13.14
CA GLU A 145 30.31 -29.32 13.81
C GLU A 145 30.61 -28.11 12.94
N ILE A 146 29.59 -27.26 12.75
CA ILE A 146 29.59 -26.17 11.80
C ILE A 146 29.29 -24.89 12.57
N THR A 147 30.06 -23.85 12.31
CA THR A 147 29.87 -22.51 12.87
C THR A 147 29.32 -21.58 11.79
N LEU A 148 28.12 -21.06 12.02
CA LEU A 148 27.54 -19.99 11.21
C LEU A 148 27.82 -18.65 11.89
N THR A 149 28.25 -17.65 11.11
CA THR A 149 28.47 -16.28 11.60
C THR A 149 27.46 -15.34 10.94
N PHE A 150 26.71 -14.59 11.74
CA PHE A 150 25.75 -13.59 11.30
C PHE A 150 26.32 -12.20 11.54
N ASP A 151 26.74 -11.53 10.47
CA ASP A 151 27.14 -10.12 10.53
C ASP A 151 25.88 -9.24 10.49
N LEU A 152 25.49 -8.75 11.67
CA LEU A 152 24.27 -7.96 11.85
C LEU A 152 24.40 -6.50 11.39
N LYS A 153 25.57 -6.05 10.90
CA LYS A 153 25.82 -4.67 10.42
C LYS A 153 25.33 -3.56 11.37
N GLY A 154 25.54 -3.76 12.67
CA GLY A 154 25.14 -2.80 13.71
C GLY A 154 23.64 -2.83 14.07
N GLY A 155 22.91 -3.84 13.59
CA GLY A 155 21.60 -4.21 14.11
C GLY A 155 21.70 -5.24 15.26
N THR A 156 20.54 -5.67 15.75
CA THR A 156 20.37 -6.68 16.80
C THR A 156 19.37 -7.73 16.36
N THR A 157 19.38 -8.92 16.96
CA THR A 157 18.37 -9.95 16.73
C THR A 157 17.95 -10.56 18.06
N GLU A 158 16.70 -10.99 18.17
CA GLU A 158 16.21 -11.76 19.31
C GLU A 158 16.74 -13.21 19.32
N THR A 159 17.38 -13.64 18.22
CA THR A 159 17.99 -14.97 18.13
C THR A 159 19.20 -15.05 19.08
N PRO A 160 19.26 -16.02 20.00
CA PRO A 160 20.42 -16.19 20.87
C PRO A 160 21.62 -16.64 20.04
N LEU A 161 22.67 -15.83 19.99
CA LEU A 161 23.92 -16.10 19.29
C LEU A 161 25.10 -16.10 20.27
N GLU A 162 25.99 -17.06 20.12
CA GLU A 162 27.29 -17.09 20.82
C GLU A 162 28.14 -15.89 20.39
N GLU A 163 28.79 -15.24 21.35
CA GLU A 163 29.61 -14.03 21.11
C GLU A 163 28.85 -12.93 20.33
N GLY A 164 27.51 -12.94 20.40
CA GLY A 164 26.63 -12.00 19.72
C GLY A 164 26.47 -12.19 18.20
N THR A 165 27.17 -13.14 17.58
CA THR A 165 27.15 -13.32 16.11
C THR A 165 27.18 -14.77 15.64
N LYS A 166 27.55 -15.74 16.47
CA LYS A 166 27.81 -17.12 16.05
C LYS A 166 26.68 -18.06 16.45
N LEU A 167 26.40 -19.04 15.61
CA LEU A 167 25.52 -20.16 15.91
C LEU A 167 26.24 -21.46 15.53
N LYS A 168 26.37 -22.37 16.47
CA LYS A 168 27.02 -23.67 16.25
C LYS A 168 26.01 -24.80 16.20
N GLY A 169 26.28 -25.80 15.37
CA GLY A 169 25.46 -26.98 15.27
C GLY A 169 26.02 -27.99 14.30
N ARG A 170 25.52 -29.22 14.38
CA ARG A 170 25.99 -30.31 13.52
C ARG A 170 25.37 -30.21 12.14
N PHE A 171 26.13 -30.55 11.09
CA PHE A 171 25.65 -30.61 9.70
C PHE A 171 24.25 -31.25 9.59
N GLY A 172 23.32 -30.60 8.89
CA GLY A 172 21.95 -31.09 8.68
C GLY A 172 20.97 -30.87 9.84
N THR A 173 21.43 -30.38 11.00
CA THR A 173 20.51 -29.97 12.08
C THR A 173 19.74 -28.71 11.66
N SER A 174 18.43 -28.65 11.92
CA SER A 174 17.63 -27.47 11.61
C SER A 174 17.92 -26.31 12.55
N PHE A 175 17.84 -25.08 12.05
CA PHE A 175 17.94 -23.87 12.86
C PHE A 175 17.03 -22.77 12.29
N SER A 176 16.81 -21.70 13.06
CA SER A 176 16.09 -20.52 12.60
C SER A 176 16.72 -19.26 13.15
N ILE A 177 16.80 -18.21 12.32
CA ILE A 177 17.21 -16.87 12.75
C ILE A 177 16.06 -15.88 12.53
N LYS A 178 15.72 -15.12 13.56
CA LYS A 178 14.82 -13.96 13.45
C LYS A 178 15.52 -12.84 12.70
N ASN A 179 14.78 -12.20 11.78
CA ASN A 179 15.29 -11.04 11.04
C ASN A 179 15.84 -10.00 12.01
N PRO A 180 17.04 -9.49 11.78
CA PRO A 180 17.62 -8.50 12.66
C PRO A 180 16.90 -7.16 12.49
N THR A 181 16.91 -6.37 13.55
CA THR A 181 16.35 -5.02 13.62
C THR A 181 17.47 -4.00 13.75
N GLN A 182 17.30 -2.84 13.15
CA GLN A 182 18.20 -1.71 13.29
C GLN A 182 17.36 -0.43 13.36
N GLU A 183 17.70 0.46 14.29
CA GLU A 183 16.98 1.72 14.49
C GLU A 183 16.93 2.54 13.19
N ASP A 184 15.72 3.00 12.83
CA ASP A 184 15.38 3.76 11.61
C ASP A 184 15.76 3.09 10.28
N MET A 185 15.92 1.77 10.26
CA MET A 185 16.31 1.01 9.07
C MET A 185 15.43 -0.23 8.89
N ILE A 186 15.16 -0.58 7.63
CA ILE A 186 14.38 -1.77 7.28
C ILE A 186 15.34 -2.87 6.88
N PHE A 187 15.19 -4.04 7.52
CA PHE A 187 15.87 -5.24 7.07
C PHE A 187 15.35 -5.64 5.68
N GLU A 188 16.24 -5.64 4.70
CA GLU A 188 15.89 -5.99 3.32
C GLU A 188 15.98 -7.50 3.13
N LYS A 189 17.16 -8.07 3.45
CA LYS A 189 17.46 -9.49 3.31
C LYS A 189 18.83 -9.81 3.91
N TRP A 190 19.13 -11.09 4.01
CA TRP A 190 20.51 -11.56 4.06
C TRP A 190 21.13 -11.51 2.66
N GLU A 191 22.39 -11.10 2.54
CA GLU A 191 23.09 -11.04 1.24
C GLU A 191 23.18 -12.42 0.58
N SER A 192 23.44 -13.45 1.40
CA SER A 192 23.32 -14.85 1.02
C SER A 192 22.10 -15.47 1.70
N ALA A 193 21.35 -16.30 0.97
CA ALA A 193 20.18 -16.97 1.52
C ALA A 193 20.58 -17.89 2.69
N VAL A 194 19.94 -17.71 3.85
CA VAL A 194 20.18 -18.53 5.03
C VAL A 194 19.45 -19.87 4.84
N PRO A 195 20.15 -21.01 4.89
CA PRO A 195 19.52 -22.33 4.73
C PRO A 195 18.69 -22.70 5.96
N ALA A 196 17.80 -23.68 5.81
CA ALA A 196 16.96 -24.18 6.91
C ALA A 196 17.72 -25.09 7.90
N SER A 197 18.92 -25.56 7.53
CA SER A 197 19.75 -26.46 8.32
C SER A 197 21.23 -26.16 8.15
N PHE A 198 22.06 -26.56 9.12
CA PHE A 198 23.50 -26.34 9.06
C PHE A 198 24.11 -26.94 7.77
N PRO A 199 24.84 -26.15 6.97
CA PRO A 199 25.49 -26.59 5.74
C PRO A 199 26.72 -27.44 6.03
N SER A 200 27.43 -27.90 4.99
CA SER A 200 28.57 -28.83 5.11
C SER A 200 29.90 -28.18 5.51
N SER A 201 29.96 -26.84 5.58
CA SER A 201 31.09 -26.05 6.02
C SER A 201 30.63 -24.77 6.73
N ASP A 202 31.53 -24.14 7.48
CA ASP A 202 31.28 -22.81 8.07
C ASP A 202 30.86 -21.79 7.02
N ALA A 203 29.98 -20.86 7.40
CA ALA A 203 29.45 -19.84 6.50
C ALA A 203 29.18 -18.51 7.22
N VAL A 204 29.23 -17.42 6.46
CA VAL A 204 28.95 -16.06 6.94
C VAL A 204 27.72 -15.52 6.22
N TYR A 205 26.76 -15.01 6.98
CA TYR A 205 25.55 -14.36 6.46
C TYR A 205 25.52 -12.90 6.93
N THR A 206 25.54 -11.99 5.95
CA THR A 206 25.56 -10.55 6.21
C THR A 206 24.16 -9.97 6.07
N ALA A 207 23.70 -9.24 7.09
CA ALA A 207 22.42 -8.55 7.06
C ALA A 207 22.52 -7.30 6.16
N LYS A 208 21.54 -7.11 5.29
CA LYS A 208 21.42 -5.91 4.46
C LYS A 208 20.22 -5.09 4.91
N PHE A 209 20.48 -3.83 5.23
CA PHE A 209 19.47 -2.85 5.62
C PHE A 209 19.36 -1.75 4.57
N ARG A 210 18.17 -1.16 4.47
CA ARG A 210 17.94 0.07 3.71
C ARG A 210 17.16 1.07 4.54
N ALA A 211 17.23 2.35 4.17
CA ALA A 211 16.36 3.33 4.78
C ALA A 211 14.89 3.09 4.36
N PRO A 212 13.91 3.47 5.22
CA PRO A 212 12.51 3.54 4.87
C PRO A 212 12.27 4.39 3.62
N ARG A 213 11.37 3.97 2.74
CA ARG A 213 11.00 4.73 1.54
C ARG A 213 9.75 5.54 1.83
N LEU A 214 9.79 6.82 1.46
CA LEU A 214 8.62 7.68 1.40
C LEU A 214 8.14 7.74 -0.04
N THR A 215 7.05 7.04 -0.34
CA THR A 215 6.35 7.19 -1.61
C THR A 215 5.58 8.50 -1.62
N ILE A 216 5.69 9.25 -2.71
CA ILE A 216 5.12 10.59 -2.85
C ILE A 216 3.97 10.51 -3.83
N LYS A 217 2.77 10.81 -3.31
CA LYS A 217 1.56 11.04 -4.09
C LYS A 217 1.11 12.49 -3.90
N GLY A 218 0.10 12.89 -4.65
CA GLY A 218 -0.62 14.11 -4.35
C GLY A 218 -1.97 14.18 -5.03
N ASP A 219 -2.57 15.36 -4.91
CA ASP A 219 -3.87 15.68 -5.50
C ASP A 219 -3.89 15.64 -7.04
N GLU A 220 -5.03 15.98 -7.62
CA GLU A 220 -5.27 15.96 -9.08
C GLU A 220 -4.24 16.74 -9.91
N ARG A 221 -3.45 17.62 -9.29
CA ARG A 221 -2.39 18.41 -9.93
C ARG A 221 -1.02 17.75 -9.88
N ILE A 222 -0.81 16.73 -9.06
CA ILE A 222 0.47 16.00 -8.95
C ILE A 222 0.47 14.78 -9.87
N GLU A 223 1.59 14.58 -10.56
CA GLU A 223 1.84 13.42 -11.40
C GLU A 223 2.33 12.25 -10.53
N ASN A 224 1.46 11.27 -10.28
CA ASN A 224 1.78 10.09 -9.48
C ASN A 224 2.54 9.05 -10.32
N LYS A 225 3.88 9.03 -10.23
CA LYS A 225 4.75 8.03 -10.90
C LYS A 225 5.12 6.88 -9.95
N SER A 226 5.40 5.71 -10.52
CA SER A 226 5.81 4.52 -9.77
C SER A 226 7.17 4.65 -9.08
N ASP A 227 8.02 5.56 -9.54
CA ASP A 227 9.37 5.84 -9.02
C ASP A 227 9.45 7.13 -8.17
N ASN A 228 8.30 7.72 -7.81
CA ASN A 228 8.22 8.87 -6.92
C ASN A 228 8.41 8.44 -5.47
N PHE A 229 9.63 8.08 -5.09
CA PHE A 229 9.99 7.92 -3.69
C PHE A 229 11.31 8.60 -3.35
N ILE A 230 11.48 8.88 -2.06
CA ILE A 230 12.77 9.24 -1.46
C ILE A 230 13.09 8.26 -0.33
N GLU A 231 14.37 8.09 -0.05
CA GLU A 231 14.81 7.32 1.12
C GLU A 231 14.90 8.24 2.33
N ALA A 232 14.21 7.88 3.42
CA ALA A 232 14.10 8.68 4.63
C ALA A 232 15.47 9.01 5.22
N GLY A 233 16.48 8.15 5.05
CA GLY A 233 17.78 8.29 5.69
C GLY A 233 17.69 8.10 7.22
N LYS A 234 18.74 7.51 7.80
CA LYS A 234 18.77 7.19 9.24
C LYS A 234 18.61 8.45 10.11
N GLY A 235 17.70 8.42 11.08
CA GLY A 235 17.48 9.49 12.05
C GLY A 235 16.94 10.81 11.49
N LYS A 236 16.56 10.87 10.21
CA LYS A 236 16.03 12.10 9.62
C LYS A 236 14.57 12.29 9.99
N LYS A 237 14.21 13.55 10.20
CA LYS A 237 12.84 14.01 10.39
C LYS A 237 12.28 14.58 9.09
N TRP A 238 10.98 14.77 9.03
CA TRP A 238 10.29 15.35 7.87
C TRP A 238 10.92 16.67 7.42
N LYS A 239 11.31 17.55 8.36
CA LYS A 239 12.01 18.81 8.05
C LYS A 239 13.29 18.64 7.22
N ASP A 240 13.99 17.52 7.39
CA ASP A 240 15.28 17.25 6.76
C ASP A 240 15.11 16.69 5.33
N ILE A 241 13.91 16.19 5.00
CA ILE A 241 13.63 15.51 3.71
C ILE A 241 12.51 16.16 2.90
N LYS A 242 11.70 17.05 3.47
CA LYS A 242 10.55 17.69 2.80
C LYS A 242 10.92 18.44 1.52
N THR A 243 12.11 19.03 1.47
CA THR A 243 12.62 19.72 0.26
C THR A 243 12.90 18.74 -0.87
N GLU A 244 13.47 17.56 -0.56
CA GLU A 244 13.67 16.51 -1.56
C GLU A 244 12.35 15.87 -1.98
N ALA A 245 11.40 15.72 -1.04
CA ALA A 245 10.06 15.26 -1.36
C ALA A 245 9.35 16.22 -2.34
N ALA A 246 9.47 17.53 -2.12
CA ALA A 246 8.89 18.54 -2.99
C ALA A 246 9.43 18.48 -4.43
N LYS A 247 10.72 18.17 -4.62
CA LYS A 247 11.31 18.00 -5.96
C LYS A 247 10.73 16.79 -6.71
N LYS A 248 10.24 15.78 -6.00
CA LYS A 248 9.62 14.57 -6.58
C LYS A 248 8.13 14.74 -6.85
N ALA A 249 7.46 15.68 -6.19
CA ALA A 249 6.06 16.02 -6.43
C ALA A 249 5.91 16.90 -7.70
N VAL A 250 6.04 16.27 -8.87
CA VAL A 250 5.97 16.96 -10.17
C VAL A 250 4.51 17.31 -10.53
N LEU A 251 4.28 18.54 -10.97
CA LEU A 251 2.95 18.99 -11.38
C LEU A 251 2.59 18.48 -12.79
N LYS A 252 1.38 17.96 -12.95
CA LYS A 252 0.90 17.22 -14.14
C LYS A 252 0.63 18.08 -15.37
N PHE A 253 0.29 19.35 -15.19
CA PHE A 253 -0.29 20.17 -16.26
C PHE A 253 0.75 21.10 -16.91
N SER A 254 0.82 21.07 -18.24
CA SER A 254 1.69 21.96 -19.04
C SER A 254 1.35 23.44 -18.93
N TRP A 255 0.11 23.78 -18.57
CA TRP A 255 -0.35 25.14 -18.32
C TRP A 255 -0.10 25.60 -16.88
N ASN A 256 0.52 24.78 -16.04
CA ASN A 256 0.87 25.21 -14.70
C ASN A 256 2.02 26.21 -14.79
N THR A 257 1.67 27.49 -14.80
CA THR A 257 2.53 28.67 -14.96
C THR A 257 3.49 28.91 -13.79
N GLY A 258 3.55 28.00 -12.82
CA GLY A 258 4.22 28.21 -11.53
C GLY A 258 3.34 28.91 -10.50
N ASP A 259 2.04 29.12 -10.81
CA ASP A 259 1.07 29.75 -9.91
C ASP A 259 0.53 28.78 -8.83
N TYR A 260 0.92 27.50 -8.89
CA TYR A 260 0.59 26.47 -7.90
C TYR A 260 1.84 25.87 -7.29
N GLY A 261 1.78 25.63 -5.98
CA GLY A 261 2.84 24.99 -5.21
C GLY A 261 2.27 24.04 -4.18
N ILE A 262 3.18 23.33 -3.50
CA ILE A 262 2.81 22.45 -2.40
C ILE A 262 2.45 23.32 -1.19
N HIS A 263 1.23 23.18 -0.71
CA HIS A 263 0.71 23.88 0.46
C HIS A 263 1.09 23.17 1.74
N GLU A 264 0.82 21.87 1.79
CA GLU A 264 1.00 21.04 2.96
C GLU A 264 1.17 19.57 2.56
N TRP A 265 1.56 18.77 3.53
CA TRP A 265 1.83 17.35 3.35
C TRP A 265 1.11 16.55 4.40
N HIS A 266 0.47 15.47 3.97
CA HIS A 266 -0.27 14.58 4.84
C HIS A 266 0.30 13.16 4.76
N LEU A 267 0.03 12.36 5.78
CA LEU A 267 0.10 10.91 5.63
C LEU A 267 -1.03 10.47 4.68
N ASP A 268 -0.71 9.55 3.77
CA ASP A 268 -1.71 8.87 2.94
C ASP A 268 -2.29 7.69 3.73
N ASP A 269 -2.90 8.00 4.88
CA ASP A 269 -3.64 7.08 5.75
C ASP A 269 -5.13 7.46 5.79
N GLU A 270 -5.95 6.62 6.42
CA GLU A 270 -7.41 6.85 6.50
C GLU A 270 -7.78 8.19 7.16
N ASN A 271 -6.88 8.77 7.97
CA ASN A 271 -7.11 10.00 8.71
C ASN A 271 -6.53 11.25 8.02
N GLY A 272 -5.69 11.08 7.00
CA GLY A 272 -5.04 12.18 6.29
C GLY A 272 -4.27 13.11 7.22
N ARG A 273 -3.54 12.59 8.21
CA ARG A 273 -2.89 13.43 9.23
C ARG A 273 -1.85 14.38 8.64
N LEU A 274 -1.89 15.66 9.02
CA LEU A 274 -0.86 16.65 8.66
C LEU A 274 0.53 16.25 9.19
N LEU A 275 1.54 16.36 8.32
CA LEU A 275 2.95 16.17 8.68
C LEU A 275 3.54 17.44 9.31
N THR A 276 4.30 17.22 10.37
CA THR A 276 5.02 18.22 11.14
C THR A 276 6.52 18.01 10.95
N ASP A 277 7.31 19.06 11.20
CA ASP A 277 8.76 19.03 11.07
C ASP A 277 9.46 17.98 11.97
N ASN A 278 8.76 17.44 12.97
CA ASN A 278 9.29 16.45 13.91
C ASN A 278 8.94 15.00 13.56
N ASP A 279 8.07 14.76 12.57
CA ASP A 279 7.68 13.42 12.17
C ASP A 279 8.89 12.61 11.66
N SER A 280 8.99 11.35 12.08
CA SER A 280 9.99 10.39 11.63
C SER A 280 9.30 9.18 10.97
N PHE A 281 10.06 8.45 10.15
CA PHE A 281 9.53 7.37 9.34
C PHE A 281 10.38 6.12 9.58
N ALA A 282 9.87 5.19 10.39
CA ALA A 282 10.55 3.93 10.70
C ALA A 282 10.20 2.80 9.72
N GLN A 283 9.20 3.02 8.86
CA GLN A 283 8.69 2.05 7.90
C GLN A 283 8.39 2.74 6.56
N ASP A 284 8.26 1.94 5.50
CA ASP A 284 7.81 2.47 4.21
C ASP A 284 6.45 3.16 4.39
N THR A 285 6.39 4.41 3.97
CA THR A 285 5.25 5.30 4.22
C THR A 285 4.87 5.98 2.92
N THR A 286 3.58 6.22 2.72
CA THR A 286 3.13 7.09 1.62
C THR A 286 2.74 8.44 2.19
N VAL A 287 3.24 9.50 1.57
CA VAL A 287 2.91 10.89 1.89
C VAL A 287 2.18 11.53 0.72
N TYR A 288 1.25 12.41 1.04
CA TYR A 288 0.34 13.03 0.11
C TYR A 288 0.55 14.55 0.07
N ALA A 289 0.98 15.06 -1.07
CA ALA A 289 1.14 16.49 -1.31
C ALA A 289 -0.22 17.13 -1.68
N VAL A 290 -0.61 18.13 -0.90
CA VAL A 290 -1.75 19.00 -1.21
C VAL A 290 -1.21 20.26 -1.87
N THR A 291 -1.73 20.56 -3.06
CA THR A 291 -1.35 21.75 -3.82
C THR A 291 -2.33 22.89 -3.60
N ASN A 292 -1.83 24.11 -3.67
CA ASN A 292 -2.65 25.31 -3.62
C ASN A 292 -2.11 26.39 -4.55
N TYR A 293 -2.96 27.36 -4.86
CA TYR A 293 -2.57 28.56 -5.59
C TYR A 293 -1.65 29.41 -4.71
N THR A 294 -0.52 29.87 -5.24
CA THR A 294 0.51 30.59 -4.47
C THR A 294 0.52 32.09 -4.72
N ASN A 295 -0.11 32.56 -5.80
CA ASN A 295 0.07 33.91 -6.30
C ASN A 295 -1.11 34.83 -5.96
N PHE A 296 -1.59 34.78 -4.71
CA PHE A 296 -2.55 35.77 -4.19
C PHE A 296 -1.86 36.79 -3.27
N THR A 297 -2.36 38.03 -3.26
CA THR A 297 -1.87 39.09 -2.38
C THR A 297 -2.40 38.86 -0.97
N TRP A 298 -1.51 38.59 -0.01
CA TRP A 298 -1.84 38.25 1.37
C TRP A 298 -1.18 39.22 2.36
N SER A 299 -1.98 39.84 3.23
CA SER A 299 -1.50 40.80 4.25
C SER A 299 -1.41 40.22 5.67
N GLY A 300 -1.50 38.89 5.82
CA GLY A 300 -1.56 38.22 7.13
C GLY A 300 -2.96 37.99 7.69
N THR A 301 -3.95 38.79 7.27
CA THR A 301 -5.37 38.62 7.64
C THR A 301 -6.33 38.83 6.48
N LYS A 302 -5.87 39.41 5.36
CA LYS A 302 -6.71 39.74 4.21
C LYS A 302 -6.07 39.31 2.90
N ILE A 303 -6.90 38.77 2.01
CA ILE A 303 -6.52 38.50 0.61
C ILE A 303 -7.17 39.55 -0.27
N THR A 304 -6.46 40.17 -1.22
CA THR A 304 -7.03 41.27 -2.04
C THR A 304 -6.89 41.12 -3.55
N GLY A 305 -6.19 40.10 -4.02
CA GLY A 305 -6.01 39.91 -5.46
C GLY A 305 -5.29 38.61 -5.78
N VAL A 306 -5.35 38.25 -7.05
CA VAL A 306 -4.54 37.19 -7.66
C VAL A 306 -3.65 37.81 -8.73
N SER A 307 -2.39 37.41 -8.75
CA SER A 307 -1.40 37.78 -9.77
C SER A 307 -1.07 36.55 -10.62
N GLY A 308 -0.81 36.73 -11.91
CA GLY A 308 -0.63 35.61 -12.84
C GLY A 308 -1.96 35.10 -13.40
N SER A 309 -2.05 33.80 -13.67
CA SER A 309 -3.26 33.20 -14.26
C SER A 309 -4.36 33.09 -13.21
N LYS A 310 -5.62 33.33 -13.61
CA LYS A 310 -6.77 33.14 -12.72
C LYS A 310 -6.81 31.70 -12.19
N PRO A 311 -7.04 31.48 -10.88
CA PRO A 311 -7.00 30.14 -10.31
C PRO A 311 -8.09 29.24 -10.88
N LYS A 312 -7.76 27.95 -10.96
CA LYS A 312 -8.61 26.86 -11.45
C LYS A 312 -8.67 25.69 -10.47
N GLY A 313 -9.82 25.03 -10.40
CA GLY A 313 -10.04 23.87 -9.54
C GLY A 313 -10.24 24.25 -8.08
N LYS A 314 -9.78 23.41 -7.15
CA LYS A 314 -9.85 23.67 -5.70
C LYS A 314 -8.80 24.68 -5.25
N ILE A 315 -9.20 25.69 -4.47
CA ILE A 315 -8.26 26.56 -3.74
C ILE A 315 -8.49 26.47 -2.23
N ILE A 316 -7.43 26.70 -1.47
CA ILE A 316 -7.45 26.73 0.00
C ILE A 316 -7.09 28.16 0.43
N ILE A 317 -7.99 28.80 1.17
CA ILE A 317 -7.72 30.12 1.74
C ILE A 317 -6.96 29.91 3.07
N PRO A 318 -5.79 30.53 3.26
CA PRO A 318 -4.96 30.32 4.45
C PRO A 318 -5.68 30.57 5.77
N ASP A 319 -5.34 29.76 6.78
CA ASP A 319 -5.76 29.97 8.15
C ASP A 319 -5.34 31.36 8.66
N GLY A 320 -6.19 31.96 9.49
CA GLY A 320 -6.02 33.33 9.97
C GLY A 320 -6.57 34.39 9.02
N CYS A 321 -6.98 34.03 7.79
CA CYS A 321 -7.69 34.97 6.92
C CYS A 321 -9.06 35.34 7.51
N THR A 322 -9.26 36.63 7.72
CA THR A 322 -10.48 37.23 8.25
C THR A 322 -11.30 37.91 7.16
N GLU A 323 -10.69 38.28 6.04
CA GLU A 323 -11.35 38.98 4.93
C GLU A 323 -10.84 38.52 3.55
N ILE A 324 -11.76 38.23 2.63
CA ILE A 324 -11.48 38.13 1.20
C ILE A 324 -11.93 39.43 0.55
N GLY A 325 -11.01 40.15 -0.08
CA GLY A 325 -11.21 41.46 -0.65
C GLY A 325 -12.02 41.44 -1.95
N ALA A 326 -12.42 42.63 -2.39
CA ALA A 326 -13.20 42.79 -3.60
C ALA A 326 -12.47 42.23 -4.83
N PHE A 327 -13.23 41.63 -5.76
CA PHE A 327 -12.79 41.12 -7.07
C PHE A 327 -11.67 40.05 -7.03
N THR A 328 -11.29 39.56 -5.85
CA THR A 328 -10.08 38.74 -5.64
C THR A 328 -10.04 37.51 -6.54
N PHE A 329 -11.09 36.68 -6.48
CA PHE A 329 -11.24 35.48 -7.31
C PHE A 329 -12.30 35.65 -8.40
N GLY A 330 -12.75 36.88 -8.69
CA GLY A 330 -13.72 37.13 -9.75
C GLY A 330 -13.23 36.60 -11.11
N TRP A 331 -14.15 36.00 -11.88
CA TRP A 331 -13.93 35.38 -13.19
C TRP A 331 -12.93 34.21 -13.17
N SER A 332 -12.78 33.53 -12.04
CA SER A 332 -11.88 32.37 -11.90
C SER A 332 -12.57 31.06 -12.27
N TYR A 333 -11.78 30.04 -12.58
CA TYR A 333 -12.25 28.71 -12.96
C TYR A 333 -12.31 27.77 -11.74
N LEU A 334 -12.70 28.30 -10.59
CA LEU A 334 -12.76 27.56 -9.33
C LEU A 334 -13.88 26.53 -9.38
N THR A 335 -13.60 25.32 -8.91
CA THR A 335 -14.62 24.27 -8.70
C THR A 335 -15.00 24.17 -7.22
N GLN A 336 -14.06 24.49 -6.34
CA GLN A 336 -14.21 24.44 -4.88
C GLN A 336 -13.34 25.49 -4.21
N VAL A 337 -13.81 26.02 -3.08
CA VAL A 337 -13.02 26.89 -2.19
C VAL A 337 -13.12 26.38 -0.75
N SER A 338 -11.96 26.21 -0.10
CA SER A 338 -11.88 25.95 1.34
C SER A 338 -11.69 27.28 2.07
N LEU A 339 -12.69 27.71 2.84
CA LEU A 339 -12.67 28.95 3.62
C LEU A 339 -12.26 28.65 5.07
N PRO A 340 -11.38 29.45 5.70
CA PRO A 340 -10.92 29.20 7.06
C PRO A 340 -11.98 29.62 8.08
N ALA A 341 -11.92 28.99 9.27
CA ALA A 341 -12.84 29.30 10.37
C ALA A 341 -12.71 30.75 10.89
N SER A 342 -11.58 31.41 10.65
CA SER A 342 -11.36 32.82 11.02
C SER A 342 -12.07 33.82 10.09
N LEU A 343 -12.62 33.37 8.95
CA LEU A 343 -13.18 34.27 7.95
C LEU A 343 -14.43 34.98 8.48
N THR A 344 -14.44 36.31 8.40
CA THR A 344 -15.53 37.18 8.87
C THR A 344 -16.24 37.94 7.75
N SER A 345 -15.56 38.20 6.62
CA SER A 345 -16.16 38.96 5.51
C SER A 345 -15.67 38.51 4.13
N ILE A 346 -16.57 38.61 3.14
CA ILE A 346 -16.30 38.39 1.72
C ILE A 346 -16.67 39.66 0.96
N GLY A 347 -15.75 40.23 0.20
CA GLY A 347 -15.87 41.52 -0.48
C GLY A 347 -16.70 41.49 -1.77
N GLU A 348 -16.87 42.67 -2.37
CA GLU A 348 -17.63 42.85 -3.61
C GLU A 348 -17.05 41.99 -4.74
N SER A 349 -17.90 41.21 -5.40
CA SER A 349 -17.52 40.35 -6.53
C SER A 349 -16.32 39.42 -6.25
N ALA A 350 -16.05 39.07 -4.99
CA ALA A 350 -14.90 38.28 -4.59
C ALA A 350 -14.82 36.93 -5.33
N PHE A 351 -15.95 36.29 -5.59
CA PHE A 351 -16.10 35.07 -6.39
C PHE A 351 -17.07 35.27 -7.57
N GLY A 352 -17.30 36.53 -8.00
CA GLY A 352 -18.23 36.84 -9.08
C GLY A 352 -17.80 36.18 -10.39
N ASN A 353 -18.74 35.55 -11.09
CA ASN A 353 -18.58 34.79 -12.33
C ASN A 353 -17.64 33.58 -12.22
N CYS A 354 -17.48 33.00 -11.04
CA CYS A 354 -16.89 31.67 -10.86
C CYS A 354 -17.88 30.57 -11.30
N SER A 355 -18.16 30.50 -12.60
CA SER A 355 -19.24 29.69 -13.18
C SER A 355 -19.13 28.19 -12.91
N SER A 356 -17.93 27.69 -12.59
CA SER A 356 -17.65 26.27 -12.28
C SER A 356 -17.73 25.95 -10.78
N LEU A 357 -17.93 26.94 -9.90
CA LEU A 357 -17.91 26.76 -8.45
C LEU A 357 -19.16 26.00 -8.02
N GLN A 358 -19.00 24.80 -7.45
CA GLN A 358 -20.11 23.90 -7.17
C GLN A 358 -20.63 24.00 -5.74
N GLN A 359 -19.72 24.28 -4.81
CA GLN A 359 -20.00 24.33 -3.38
C GLN A 359 -19.15 25.40 -2.70
N VAL A 360 -19.74 26.07 -1.71
CA VAL A 360 -19.04 26.97 -0.79
C VAL A 360 -19.52 26.66 0.62
N ASN A 361 -18.59 26.28 1.50
CA ASN A 361 -18.86 26.08 2.92
C ASN A 361 -18.38 27.34 3.65
N PHE A 362 -19.32 28.14 4.13
CA PHE A 362 -19.01 29.37 4.85
C PHE A 362 -18.47 29.08 6.25
N SER A 363 -17.62 29.99 6.74
CA SER A 363 -17.21 30.03 8.14
C SER A 363 -18.40 30.34 9.04
N GLU A 364 -18.48 29.68 10.20
CA GLU A 364 -19.45 29.99 11.26
C GLU A 364 -19.32 31.43 11.79
N ASN A 365 -18.16 32.06 11.59
CA ASN A 365 -17.87 33.43 12.01
C ASN A 365 -18.13 34.48 10.91
N LEU A 366 -18.60 34.07 9.73
CA LEU A 366 -18.88 35.00 8.63
C LEU A 366 -20.07 35.91 8.99
N THR A 367 -19.85 37.22 8.93
CA THR A 367 -20.87 38.23 9.25
C THR A 367 -21.38 38.96 8.02
N ALA A 368 -20.59 39.08 6.95
CA ALA A 368 -20.97 39.84 5.76
C ALA A 368 -20.55 39.18 4.43
N ILE A 369 -21.48 39.16 3.49
CA ILE A 369 -21.25 38.81 2.08
C ILE A 369 -21.46 40.06 1.22
N GLY A 370 -20.44 40.46 0.46
CA GLY A 370 -20.43 41.69 -0.33
C GLY A 370 -21.35 41.65 -1.55
N LYS A 371 -21.51 42.83 -2.16
CA LYS A 371 -22.26 43.01 -3.42
C LYS A 371 -21.70 42.08 -4.51
N SER A 372 -22.56 41.40 -5.25
CA SER A 372 -22.18 40.50 -6.36
C SER A 372 -21.17 39.41 -5.99
N ALA A 373 -20.96 39.10 -4.70
CA ALA A 373 -19.86 38.24 -4.24
C ALA A 373 -19.81 36.86 -4.91
N PHE A 374 -20.96 36.27 -5.24
CA PHE A 374 -21.14 35.01 -5.96
C PHE A 374 -22.05 35.17 -7.19
N GLU A 375 -22.19 36.39 -7.72
CA GLU A 375 -22.98 36.64 -8.94
C GLU A 375 -22.47 35.74 -10.07
N GLY A 376 -23.34 35.06 -10.81
CA GLY A 376 -22.94 34.23 -11.95
C GLY A 376 -22.21 32.93 -11.60
N CYS A 377 -22.17 32.52 -10.33
CA CYS A 377 -21.72 31.18 -9.92
C CYS A 377 -22.77 30.12 -10.33
N SER A 378 -22.91 29.90 -11.63
CA SER A 378 -24.01 29.14 -12.22
C SER A 378 -23.99 27.65 -11.86
N SER A 379 -22.85 27.07 -11.49
CA SER A 379 -22.75 25.68 -11.02
C SER A 379 -23.00 25.50 -9.52
N LEU A 380 -23.18 26.58 -8.75
CA LEU A 380 -23.32 26.52 -7.30
C LEU A 380 -24.66 25.87 -6.94
N GLN A 381 -24.61 24.70 -6.28
CA GLN A 381 -25.82 23.90 -6.02
C GLN A 381 -26.42 24.13 -4.64
N GLN A 382 -25.55 24.40 -3.66
CA GLN A 382 -25.90 24.54 -2.25
C GLN A 382 -25.01 25.59 -1.59
N VAL A 383 -25.62 26.34 -0.66
CA VAL A 383 -24.95 27.30 0.20
C VAL A 383 -25.49 27.12 1.61
N ASN A 384 -24.60 26.88 2.57
CA ASN A 384 -24.96 26.79 3.98
C ASN A 384 -24.65 28.13 4.64
N PHE A 385 -25.69 28.91 4.95
CA PHE A 385 -25.52 30.23 5.55
C PHE A 385 -25.29 30.14 7.06
N PRO A 386 -24.28 30.86 7.62
CA PRO A 386 -23.97 30.80 9.04
C PRO A 386 -24.91 31.68 9.87
N LYS A 387 -25.11 31.31 11.13
CA LYS A 387 -26.05 31.98 12.06
C LYS A 387 -25.74 33.46 12.33
N ASN A 388 -24.45 33.83 12.24
CA ASN A 388 -23.93 35.15 12.57
C ASN A 388 -24.00 36.15 11.41
N LEU A 389 -24.54 35.74 10.26
CA LEU A 389 -24.64 36.58 9.07
C LEU A 389 -25.61 37.74 9.31
N THR A 390 -25.12 38.97 9.16
CA THR A 390 -25.89 40.22 9.35
C THR A 390 -26.26 40.88 8.04
N ALA A 391 -25.48 40.65 6.97
CA ALA A 391 -25.68 41.29 5.67
C ALA A 391 -25.35 40.37 4.49
N ILE A 392 -26.23 40.40 3.48
CA ILE A 392 -26.01 39.82 2.15
C ILE A 392 -26.17 40.95 1.13
N GLY A 393 -25.11 41.21 0.36
CA GLY A 393 -25.06 42.32 -0.57
C GLY A 393 -26.02 42.21 -1.76
N ILE A 394 -26.22 43.35 -2.41
CA ILE A 394 -26.96 43.47 -3.67
C ILE A 394 -26.39 42.47 -4.68
N ARG A 395 -27.24 41.71 -5.37
CA ARG A 395 -26.86 40.70 -6.38
C ARG A 395 -25.92 39.58 -5.90
N ALA A 396 -25.73 39.39 -4.58
CA ALA A 396 -24.71 38.48 -4.06
C ALA A 396 -24.77 37.05 -4.63
N PHE A 397 -25.96 36.52 -4.95
CA PHE A 397 -26.17 35.21 -5.59
C PHE A 397 -27.00 35.32 -6.86
N GLN A 398 -26.99 36.48 -7.53
CA GLN A 398 -27.70 36.64 -8.81
C GLN A 398 -27.15 35.63 -9.82
N ASN A 399 -28.01 35.01 -10.64
CA ASN A 399 -27.62 34.03 -11.65
C ASN A 399 -26.89 32.77 -11.11
N CYS A 400 -27.07 32.42 -9.82
CA CYS A 400 -26.72 31.09 -9.31
C CYS A 400 -27.77 30.06 -9.79
N SER A 401 -27.82 29.81 -11.09
CA SER A 401 -28.92 29.09 -11.75
C SER A 401 -29.05 27.61 -11.37
N ASN A 402 -28.03 26.99 -10.77
CA ASN A 402 -28.12 25.64 -10.20
C ASN A 402 -28.42 25.59 -8.68
N LEU A 403 -28.55 26.74 -8.01
CA LEU A 403 -28.81 26.78 -6.58
C LEU A 403 -30.21 26.24 -6.30
N LYS A 404 -30.31 25.13 -5.56
CA LYS A 404 -31.59 24.43 -5.36
C LYS A 404 -32.35 24.89 -4.13
N GLN A 405 -31.65 25.22 -3.06
CA GLN A 405 -32.25 25.56 -1.78
C GLN A 405 -31.47 26.67 -1.09
N VAL A 406 -32.20 27.54 -0.41
CA VAL A 406 -31.66 28.61 0.44
C VAL A 406 -32.30 28.48 1.82
N ASP A 407 -31.51 28.18 2.83
CA ASP A 407 -31.96 28.19 4.22
C ASP A 407 -31.27 29.32 4.97
N LEU A 408 -32.06 30.33 5.36
CA LEU A 408 -31.66 31.49 6.14
C LEU A 408 -32.29 31.47 7.54
N SER A 409 -32.93 30.36 7.95
CA SER A 409 -33.67 30.27 9.22
C SER A 409 -32.80 30.54 10.45
N THR A 410 -31.53 30.17 10.39
CA THR A 410 -30.54 30.34 11.45
C THR A 410 -29.93 31.75 11.49
N CYS A 411 -30.06 32.53 10.41
CA CYS A 411 -29.49 33.88 10.27
C CYS A 411 -30.34 34.92 11.03
N THR A 412 -30.44 34.80 12.35
CA THR A 412 -31.36 35.63 13.15
C THR A 412 -31.03 37.13 13.18
N ALA A 413 -29.82 37.51 12.80
CA ALA A 413 -29.38 38.91 12.69
C ALA A 413 -29.63 39.50 11.28
N LEU A 414 -29.97 38.67 10.29
CA LEU A 414 -30.29 39.12 8.95
C LEU A 414 -31.70 39.71 8.93
N THR A 415 -31.77 41.02 8.71
CA THR A 415 -33.05 41.77 8.70
C THR A 415 -33.58 42.01 7.29
N LYS A 416 -32.78 41.82 6.24
CA LYS A 416 -33.18 42.12 4.86
C LYS A 416 -32.66 41.07 3.88
N ILE A 417 -33.45 40.78 2.84
CA ILE A 417 -32.96 40.17 1.60
C ILE A 417 -32.78 41.29 0.59
N GLY A 418 -31.54 41.54 0.18
CA GLY A 418 -31.17 42.71 -0.62
C GLY A 418 -31.63 42.68 -2.08
N GLU A 419 -31.52 43.83 -2.75
CA GLU A 419 -31.87 43.96 -4.17
C GLU A 419 -31.18 42.88 -5.03
N ARG A 420 -31.99 42.13 -5.79
CA ARG A 420 -31.56 41.05 -6.69
C ARG A 420 -30.73 39.93 -6.05
N THR A 421 -30.72 39.76 -4.73
CA THR A 421 -29.82 38.81 -4.06
C THR A 421 -29.87 37.40 -4.65
N PHE A 422 -31.06 36.85 -4.93
CA PHE A 422 -31.26 35.53 -5.53
C PHE A 422 -31.93 35.60 -6.91
N SER A 423 -31.88 36.76 -7.58
CA SER A 423 -32.48 36.92 -8.90
C SER A 423 -31.90 35.92 -9.90
N MET A 424 -32.75 35.35 -10.75
CA MET A 424 -32.40 34.37 -11.79
C MET A 424 -31.79 33.07 -11.24
N CYS A 425 -32.01 32.74 -9.96
CA CYS A 425 -31.76 31.39 -9.45
C CYS A 425 -32.87 30.44 -9.93
N SER A 426 -32.85 30.09 -11.21
CA SER A 426 -33.96 29.40 -11.89
C SER A 426 -34.25 27.99 -11.40
N LYS A 427 -33.28 27.30 -10.76
CA LYS A 427 -33.48 26.00 -10.09
C LYS A 427 -33.78 26.09 -8.60
N LEU A 428 -33.92 27.29 -8.04
CA LEU A 428 -34.24 27.45 -6.62
C LEU A 428 -35.66 26.96 -6.35
N GLU A 429 -35.78 25.85 -5.62
CA GLU A 429 -37.05 25.18 -5.33
C GLU A 429 -37.68 25.66 -4.01
N LYS A 430 -36.83 26.01 -3.04
CA LYS A 430 -37.23 26.33 -1.67
C LYS A 430 -36.36 27.42 -1.05
N VAL A 431 -37.03 28.36 -0.37
CA VAL A 431 -36.39 29.37 0.49
C VAL A 431 -37.00 29.29 1.88
N VAL A 432 -36.16 29.25 2.91
CA VAL A 432 -36.56 29.37 4.32
C VAL A 432 -36.03 30.68 4.86
N PHE A 433 -36.92 31.56 5.32
CA PHE A 433 -36.59 32.92 5.75
C PHE A 433 -36.29 33.00 7.26
N PRO A 434 -35.47 33.98 7.70
CA PRO A 434 -35.25 34.23 9.13
C PRO A 434 -36.48 34.91 9.76
N LYS A 435 -36.78 34.57 11.02
CA LYS A 435 -37.93 35.12 11.77
C LYS A 435 -37.96 36.65 11.88
N ASN A 436 -36.76 37.28 11.91
CA ASN A 436 -36.56 38.71 12.12
C ASN A 436 -36.47 39.50 10.82
N LEU A 437 -36.76 38.88 9.67
CA LEU A 437 -36.75 39.55 8.38
C LEU A 437 -37.78 40.69 8.36
N THR A 438 -37.36 41.90 8.00
CA THR A 438 -38.19 43.10 7.92
C THR A 438 -38.53 43.50 6.49
N VAL A 439 -37.63 43.22 5.54
CA VAL A 439 -37.81 43.61 4.13
C VAL A 439 -37.27 42.53 3.17
N ILE A 440 -38.04 42.26 2.12
CA ILE A 440 -37.55 41.59 0.89
C ILE A 440 -37.48 42.66 -0.18
N GLU A 441 -36.28 43.06 -0.61
CA GLU A 441 -36.08 44.21 -1.50
C GLU A 441 -36.39 43.90 -2.97
N LYS A 442 -36.21 44.91 -3.82
CA LYS A 442 -36.49 44.89 -5.25
C LYS A 442 -35.85 43.67 -5.93
N GLU A 443 -36.64 42.93 -6.69
CA GLU A 443 -36.19 41.81 -7.53
C GLU A 443 -35.43 40.69 -6.79
N ALA A 444 -35.55 40.58 -5.45
CA ALA A 444 -34.78 39.64 -4.62
C ALA A 444 -34.83 38.18 -5.13
N PHE A 445 -35.99 37.73 -5.63
CA PHE A 445 -36.24 36.41 -6.23
C PHE A 445 -36.82 36.52 -7.65
N PHE A 446 -36.51 37.60 -8.37
CA PHE A 446 -36.95 37.80 -9.75
C PHE A 446 -36.52 36.62 -10.63
N PHE A 447 -37.45 36.02 -11.37
CA PHE A 447 -37.20 34.90 -12.28
C PHE A 447 -36.70 33.59 -11.61
N CYS A 448 -37.06 33.36 -10.35
CA CYS A 448 -36.89 32.07 -9.68
C CYS A 448 -37.98 31.08 -10.12
N THR A 449 -37.92 30.63 -11.38
CA THR A 449 -39.00 29.87 -12.05
C THR A 449 -39.37 28.55 -11.37
N ASN A 450 -38.45 27.90 -10.65
CA ASN A 450 -38.72 26.64 -9.93
C ASN A 450 -39.14 26.82 -8.46
N LEU A 451 -39.23 28.05 -7.96
CA LEU A 451 -39.56 28.27 -6.55
C LEU A 451 -41.00 27.81 -6.30
N THR A 452 -41.19 26.79 -5.46
CA THR A 452 -42.50 26.16 -5.26
C THR A 452 -43.29 26.76 -4.10
N GLN A 453 -42.59 27.28 -3.09
CA GLN A 453 -43.19 27.82 -1.88
C GLN A 453 -42.41 29.00 -1.31
N ALA A 454 -43.15 29.99 -0.80
CA ALA A 454 -42.63 31.13 -0.04
C ALA A 454 -43.40 31.25 1.29
N VAL A 455 -42.86 30.66 2.35
CA VAL A 455 -43.50 30.61 3.68
C VAL A 455 -43.11 31.87 4.49
N LEU A 456 -43.85 32.96 4.28
CA LEU A 456 -43.57 34.25 4.95
C LEU A 456 -44.28 34.43 6.29
N VAL A 457 -45.22 33.55 6.68
CA VAL A 457 -46.02 33.70 7.92
C VAL A 457 -45.17 33.73 9.19
N GLY A 458 -44.03 33.02 9.20
CA GLY A 458 -43.08 33.02 10.32
C GLY A 458 -42.22 34.28 10.42
N CYS A 459 -42.22 35.14 9.40
CA CYS A 459 -41.48 36.39 9.38
C CYS A 459 -42.29 37.49 10.06
N THR A 460 -42.40 37.43 11.39
CA THR A 460 -43.30 38.31 12.16
C THR A 460 -42.95 39.80 12.07
N ALA A 461 -41.72 40.12 11.67
CA ALA A 461 -41.27 41.51 11.50
C ALA A 461 -41.36 42.01 10.04
N LEU A 462 -41.76 41.16 9.07
CA LEU A 462 -41.74 41.51 7.65
C LEU A 462 -42.81 42.55 7.36
N SER A 463 -42.37 43.77 7.02
CA SER A 463 -43.21 44.92 6.73
C SER A 463 -43.30 45.24 5.23
N GLU A 464 -42.33 44.81 4.42
CA GLU A 464 -42.27 45.16 3.00
C GLU A 464 -41.80 44.01 2.11
N ILE A 465 -42.53 43.80 1.02
CA ILE A 465 -42.13 43.00 -0.14
C ILE A 465 -41.98 43.97 -1.32
N GLY A 466 -40.77 44.08 -1.85
CA GLY A 466 -40.38 45.09 -2.82
C GLY A 466 -40.89 44.86 -4.24
N VAL A 467 -40.62 45.85 -5.09
CA VAL A 467 -40.96 45.83 -6.53
C VAL A 467 -40.35 44.58 -7.18
N ASN A 468 -41.15 43.82 -7.93
CA ASN A 468 -40.73 42.59 -8.62
C ASN A 468 -40.10 41.50 -7.73
N ALA A 469 -40.28 41.54 -6.40
CA ALA A 469 -39.57 40.65 -5.47
C ALA A 469 -39.65 39.15 -5.82
N PHE A 470 -40.82 38.67 -6.25
CA PHE A 470 -41.09 37.30 -6.70
C PHE A 470 -41.61 37.24 -8.14
N ASN A 471 -41.39 38.29 -8.94
CA ASN A 471 -41.89 38.32 -10.32
C ASN A 471 -41.33 37.13 -11.12
N SER A 472 -42.19 36.49 -11.92
CA SER A 472 -41.91 35.32 -12.75
C SER A 472 -41.50 34.05 -11.97
N CYS A 473 -41.90 33.94 -10.69
CA CYS A 473 -41.85 32.68 -9.95
C CYS A 473 -43.01 31.76 -10.36
N GLN A 474 -42.97 31.24 -11.59
CA GLN A 474 -44.10 30.56 -12.24
C GLN A 474 -44.58 29.30 -11.50
N ASN A 475 -43.67 28.55 -10.88
CA ASN A 475 -44.01 27.33 -10.12
C ASN A 475 -44.37 27.61 -8.66
N LEU A 476 -44.47 28.86 -8.24
CA LEU A 476 -44.85 29.21 -6.88
C LEU A 476 -46.31 28.81 -6.67
N THR A 477 -46.58 27.86 -5.78
CA THR A 477 -47.92 27.34 -5.52
C THR A 477 -48.49 27.77 -4.18
N TYR A 478 -47.60 28.06 -3.23
CA TYR A 478 -47.95 28.36 -1.85
C TYR A 478 -47.24 29.62 -1.35
N VAL A 479 -48.04 30.63 -0.98
CA VAL A 479 -47.58 31.89 -0.39
C VAL A 479 -48.44 32.20 0.83
N THR A 480 -47.81 32.28 2.00
CA THR A 480 -48.49 32.75 3.24
C THR A 480 -48.01 34.15 3.57
N MET A 481 -48.92 35.08 3.85
CA MET A 481 -48.53 36.45 4.22
C MET A 481 -48.29 36.59 5.73
N PRO A 482 -47.36 37.45 6.18
CA PRO A 482 -47.18 37.76 7.59
C PRO A 482 -48.19 38.80 8.11
N LYS A 483 -48.47 38.76 9.41
CA LYS A 483 -49.41 39.65 10.09
C LYS A 483 -49.10 41.14 9.90
N ASN A 484 -47.82 41.50 9.98
CA ASN A 484 -47.34 42.89 10.01
C ASN A 484 -46.91 43.43 8.64
N LEU A 485 -47.24 42.72 7.55
CA LEU A 485 -46.95 43.19 6.20
C LEU A 485 -47.72 44.49 5.92
N SER A 486 -47.00 45.53 5.51
CA SER A 486 -47.53 46.88 5.24
C SER A 486 -47.52 47.22 3.76
N ILE A 487 -46.46 46.85 3.04
CA ILE A 487 -46.24 47.25 1.65
C ILE A 487 -45.99 46.01 0.78
N ILE A 488 -46.71 45.92 -0.32
CA ILE A 488 -46.42 45.02 -1.44
C ILE A 488 -46.11 45.88 -2.66
N GLY A 489 -44.92 45.74 -3.23
CA GLY A 489 -44.45 46.56 -4.33
C GLY A 489 -45.12 46.24 -5.67
N HIS A 490 -44.91 47.13 -6.63
CA HIS A 490 -45.34 46.93 -8.01
C HIS A 490 -44.83 45.60 -8.57
N ASN A 491 -45.68 44.84 -9.24
CA ASN A 491 -45.34 43.56 -9.84
C ASN A 491 -44.71 42.52 -8.87
N ALA A 492 -44.88 42.67 -7.54
CA ALA A 492 -44.18 41.85 -6.55
C ALA A 492 -44.34 40.34 -6.78
N PHE A 493 -45.52 39.89 -7.19
CA PHE A 493 -45.85 38.50 -7.52
C PHE A 493 -46.32 38.35 -8.97
N SER A 494 -46.03 39.32 -9.86
CA SER A 494 -46.44 39.24 -11.27
C SER A 494 -45.89 37.96 -11.92
N GLY A 495 -46.71 37.21 -12.64
CA GLY A 495 -46.30 35.96 -13.29
C GLY A 495 -46.17 34.75 -12.35
N CYS A 496 -46.66 34.84 -11.11
CA CYS A 496 -46.78 33.69 -10.20
C CYS A 496 -48.03 32.86 -10.52
N SER A 497 -48.12 32.33 -11.74
CA SER A 497 -49.31 31.65 -12.28
C SER A 497 -49.66 30.32 -11.59
N GLY A 498 -48.72 29.73 -10.83
CA GLY A 498 -48.96 28.53 -10.04
C GLY A 498 -49.70 28.76 -8.71
N VAL A 499 -49.82 30.01 -8.24
CA VAL A 499 -50.40 30.30 -6.91
C VAL A 499 -51.91 30.13 -6.98
N SER A 500 -52.45 29.21 -6.18
CA SER A 500 -53.90 28.98 -6.11
C SER A 500 -54.60 29.92 -5.12
N VAL A 501 -53.90 30.34 -4.06
CA VAL A 501 -54.45 31.20 -3.02
C VAL A 501 -53.38 32.14 -2.51
N PHE A 502 -53.71 33.44 -2.45
CA PHE A 502 -53.02 34.41 -1.60
C PHE A 502 -53.86 34.66 -0.34
N ASP A 503 -53.32 34.25 0.82
CA ASP A 503 -54.01 34.40 2.11
C ASP A 503 -53.55 35.64 2.87
N PHE A 504 -54.44 36.63 2.97
CA PHE A 504 -54.29 37.87 3.72
C PHE A 504 -55.10 37.89 5.01
N TYR A 505 -55.73 36.79 5.44
CA TYR A 505 -56.65 36.76 6.58
C TYR A 505 -56.03 37.34 7.86
N ILE A 506 -54.75 37.05 8.10
CA ILE A 506 -54.03 37.54 9.28
C ILE A 506 -53.37 38.91 9.10
N CYS A 507 -53.37 39.48 7.89
CA CYS A 507 -52.71 40.75 7.60
C CYS A 507 -53.50 41.91 8.21
N THR A 508 -52.90 42.62 9.17
CA THR A 508 -53.55 43.76 9.85
C THR A 508 -52.93 45.11 9.51
N ALA A 509 -51.79 45.14 8.82
CA ALA A 509 -50.97 46.34 8.65
C ALA A 509 -50.88 46.85 7.20
N ILE A 510 -51.51 46.21 6.22
CA ILE A 510 -51.38 46.57 4.80
C ILE A 510 -51.83 48.03 4.58
N THR A 511 -50.92 48.86 4.11
CA THR A 511 -51.16 50.27 3.75
C THR A 511 -51.12 50.49 2.25
N ALA A 512 -50.30 49.73 1.51
CA ALA A 512 -50.15 49.86 0.06
C ALA A 512 -49.94 48.51 -0.64
N ILE A 513 -50.58 48.35 -1.79
CA ILE A 513 -50.34 47.27 -2.76
C ILE A 513 -50.08 47.95 -4.11
N GLY A 514 -48.91 47.70 -4.69
CA GLY A 514 -48.49 48.34 -5.93
C GLY A 514 -49.28 47.83 -7.15
N HIS A 515 -49.34 48.66 -8.19
CA HIS A 515 -49.93 48.30 -9.48
C HIS A 515 -49.35 46.99 -10.02
N ASP A 516 -50.22 46.13 -10.56
CA ASP A 516 -49.89 44.83 -11.13
C ASP A 516 -49.17 43.87 -10.16
N ALA A 517 -49.27 44.08 -8.84
CA ALA A 517 -48.62 43.23 -7.84
C ALA A 517 -48.91 41.73 -8.04
N PHE A 518 -50.07 41.39 -8.60
CA PHE A 518 -50.51 40.01 -8.86
C PHE A 518 -50.89 39.79 -10.33
N SER A 519 -50.32 40.56 -11.26
CA SER A 519 -50.59 40.37 -12.69
C SER A 519 -50.23 38.95 -13.13
N SER A 520 -50.98 38.37 -14.07
CA SER A 520 -50.77 36.99 -14.56
C SER A 520 -50.84 35.90 -13.46
N CYS A 521 -51.58 36.16 -12.37
CA CYS A 521 -51.94 35.19 -11.33
C CYS A 521 -53.41 34.75 -11.48
N ASP A 522 -53.83 34.42 -12.71
CA ASP A 522 -55.25 34.31 -13.07
C ASP A 522 -56.00 33.18 -12.36
N SER A 523 -55.27 32.17 -11.89
CA SER A 523 -55.79 31.02 -11.12
C SER A 523 -56.01 31.32 -9.64
N ALA A 524 -55.45 32.42 -9.11
CA ALA A 524 -55.40 32.66 -7.67
C ALA A 524 -56.71 33.22 -7.11
N GLU A 525 -57.14 32.70 -5.96
CA GLU A 525 -58.11 33.34 -5.07
C GLU A 525 -57.40 34.19 -4.01
N PHE A 526 -58.04 35.28 -3.58
CA PHE A 526 -57.50 36.21 -2.59
C PHE A 526 -58.37 36.18 -1.34
N LYS A 527 -57.87 35.55 -0.28
CA LYS A 527 -58.60 35.45 1.00
C LYS A 527 -58.30 36.66 1.85
N VAL A 528 -59.32 37.38 2.27
CA VAL A 528 -59.20 38.55 3.15
C VAL A 528 -60.17 38.42 4.33
N LYS A 529 -59.82 39.03 5.46
CA LYS A 529 -60.74 39.13 6.60
C LYS A 529 -61.86 40.13 6.28
N TYR A 530 -63.09 39.79 6.62
CA TYR A 530 -64.26 40.65 6.44
C TYR A 530 -64.07 42.03 7.10
N MET A 531 -64.60 43.08 6.46
CA MET A 531 -64.51 44.49 6.93
C MET A 531 -63.07 45.03 7.04
N THR A 532 -62.12 44.48 6.27
CA THR A 532 -60.76 45.04 6.16
C THR A 532 -60.59 45.91 4.91
N THR A 533 -59.71 46.91 5.00
CA THR A 533 -59.33 47.75 3.85
C THR A 533 -58.41 47.05 2.85
N VAL A 534 -58.07 45.77 3.09
CA VAL A 534 -57.20 44.98 2.20
C VAL A 534 -57.89 44.71 0.88
N LYS A 535 -59.20 44.43 0.90
CA LYS A 535 -60.03 44.20 -0.30
C LYS A 535 -59.92 45.37 -1.29
N ASP A 536 -60.14 46.59 -0.82
CA ASP A 536 -60.11 47.79 -1.68
C ASP A 536 -58.73 48.01 -2.29
N LYS A 537 -57.67 47.73 -1.52
CA LYS A 537 -56.28 47.83 -1.98
C LYS A 537 -55.93 46.77 -3.02
N LEU A 538 -56.47 45.55 -2.90
CA LEU A 538 -56.31 44.51 -3.92
C LEU A 538 -56.99 44.91 -5.23
N ILE A 539 -58.20 45.44 -5.17
CA ILE A 539 -58.93 45.94 -6.35
C ILE A 539 -58.16 47.09 -7.02
N ALA A 540 -57.68 48.06 -6.24
CA ALA A 540 -56.87 49.18 -6.73
C ALA A 540 -55.55 48.72 -7.38
N ALA A 541 -55.02 47.57 -6.96
CA ALA A 541 -53.82 46.95 -7.54
C ALA A 541 -54.10 46.10 -8.80
N GLY A 542 -55.34 46.03 -9.26
CA GLY A 542 -55.74 45.30 -10.47
C GLY A 542 -56.31 43.91 -10.24
N VAL A 543 -56.55 43.49 -8.99
CA VAL A 543 -57.20 42.20 -8.70
C VAL A 543 -58.69 42.27 -9.01
N ALA A 544 -59.18 41.36 -9.84
CA ALA A 544 -60.61 41.28 -10.16
C ALA A 544 -61.44 40.95 -8.90
N ALA A 545 -62.49 41.73 -8.65
CA ALA A 545 -63.32 41.59 -7.44
C ALA A 545 -63.89 40.17 -7.24
N GLY A 546 -64.21 39.46 -8.34
CA GLY A 546 -64.70 38.07 -8.29
C GLY A 546 -63.68 37.02 -7.83
N LYS A 547 -62.40 37.40 -7.68
CA LYS A 547 -61.34 36.55 -7.15
C LYS A 547 -61.09 36.76 -5.65
N ILE A 548 -61.72 37.76 -5.04
CA ILE A 548 -61.55 38.09 -3.62
C ILE A 548 -62.64 37.42 -2.79
N VAL A 549 -62.23 36.59 -1.83
CA VAL A 549 -63.10 35.87 -0.90
C VAL A 549 -62.96 36.48 0.49
N GLU A 550 -64.05 37.06 1.00
CA GLU A 550 -64.12 37.58 2.37
C GLU A 550 -64.48 36.46 3.35
N ILE A 551 -63.67 36.31 4.40
CA ILE A 551 -63.84 35.30 5.46
C ILE A 551 -64.28 36.02 6.74
N TYR A 552 -65.37 35.53 7.35
CA TYR A 552 -65.99 36.07 8.55
C TYR A 552 -65.28 35.64 9.85
#